data_AF-A0A1Q6RCY6-F1
#
_entry.id   AF-A0A1Q6RCY6-F1
#
_cell.length_a   1.000
_cell.length_b   1.000
_cell.length_c   1.000
_cell.angle_alpha   90.00
_cell.angle_beta   90.00
_cell.angle_gamma   90.00
#
_symmetry.space_group_name_H-M   'P 1'
#
loop_
_entity.id
_entity.type
_entity.pdbx_description
1 polymer ?
#
loop_
_entity_poly.entity_id
_entity_poly.type
_entity_poly.pdbx_seq_one_letter_code
_entity_poly.pdbx_strand_id
1 'polypeptide(L)'
;MNDFIYNQHDIPKEQYRYGLRASADVGCGWVATWNALQILGYKTDIPALIRYYEWQLPLIHGNTGTSFWGPAVCFRKWGFPVKIVVDTKRFDEAAKNADVCILFYHWRNKYRFGAHFVALRNTAGGFVGYNTYRNSTGADNYGSSLADFLRKRKYFGAVLLAINRK
;
A
#
# COMPACT_ATOMS: atom_id res chain seq x y z
N MET A 1 -9.52 18.21 4.97
CA MET A 1 -9.20 17.53 3.70
C MET A 1 -8.20 16.45 4.03
N ASN A 2 -8.45 15.21 3.59
CA ASN A 2 -7.47 14.13 3.77
C ASN A 2 -6.50 14.22 2.58
N ASP A 3 -5.25 14.58 2.85
CA ASP A 3 -4.22 14.71 1.83
C ASP A 3 -3.67 13.32 1.48
N PHE A 4 -4.36 12.66 0.55
CA PHE A 4 -3.90 11.39 -0.02
C PHE A 4 -2.74 11.63 -0.99
N ILE A 5 -1.79 10.71 -1.00
CA ILE A 5 -0.74 10.65 -2.01
C ILE A 5 -1.27 9.77 -3.14
N TYR A 6 -1.65 10.39 -4.26
CA TYR A 6 -2.19 9.67 -5.41
C TYR A 6 -1.13 9.09 -6.33
N ASN A 7 0.07 9.66 -6.34
CA ASN A 7 1.21 9.17 -7.10
C ASN A 7 2.51 9.53 -6.38
N GLN A 8 3.26 8.52 -5.92
CA GLN A 8 4.51 8.73 -5.23
C GLN A 8 5.57 9.40 -6.10
N HIS A 9 5.47 9.29 -7.43
CA HIS A 9 6.43 9.90 -8.34
C HIS A 9 6.33 11.42 -8.40
N ASP A 10 5.25 11.99 -7.88
CA ASP A 10 5.06 13.44 -7.76
C ASP A 10 5.78 14.01 -6.52
N ILE A 11 6.26 13.14 -5.61
CA ILE A 11 7.10 13.55 -4.49
C ILE A 11 8.47 13.96 -5.03
N PRO A 12 8.93 15.20 -4.79
CA PRO A 12 10.28 15.63 -5.12
C PRO A 12 11.32 14.66 -4.54
N LYS A 13 12.30 14.26 -5.36
CA LYS A 13 13.24 13.18 -4.99
C LYS A 13 14.10 13.52 -3.78
N GLU A 14 14.31 14.81 -3.56
CA GLU A 14 15.11 15.41 -2.50
C GLU A 14 14.32 15.56 -1.20
N GLN A 15 12.98 15.60 -1.27
CA GLN A 15 12.14 15.88 -0.11
C GLN A 15 12.13 14.71 0.89
N TYR A 16 11.95 13.48 0.40
CA TYR A 16 11.86 12.30 1.26
C TYR A 16 12.73 11.16 0.74
N ARG A 17 13.81 10.86 1.48
CA ARG A 17 14.60 9.66 1.28
C ARG A 17 13.94 8.45 1.93
N TYR A 18 14.22 7.27 1.40
CA TYR A 18 13.86 5.99 2.00
C TYR A 18 15.02 5.02 1.82
N GLY A 19 15.86 4.93 2.85
CA GLY A 19 17.18 4.34 2.79
C GLY A 19 18.10 5.09 1.83
N LEU A 20 18.69 4.35 0.88
CA LEU A 20 19.64 4.92 -0.08
C LEU A 20 18.95 5.55 -1.31
N ARG A 21 17.63 5.47 -1.42
CA ARG A 21 16.84 5.86 -2.61
C ARG A 21 15.83 6.97 -2.27
N ALA A 22 15.30 7.62 -3.30
CA ALA A 22 14.18 8.54 -3.13
C ALA A 22 12.87 7.76 -2.88
N SER A 23 11.99 8.31 -2.05
CA SER A 23 10.65 7.74 -1.84
C SER A 23 9.83 7.66 -3.13
N ALA A 24 10.08 8.57 -4.08
CA ALA A 24 9.50 8.50 -5.42
C ALA A 24 9.78 7.17 -6.12
N ASP A 25 10.91 6.52 -5.85
CA ASP A 25 11.31 5.28 -6.53
C ASP A 25 10.93 4.01 -5.76
N VAL A 26 10.99 4.04 -4.41
CA VAL A 26 10.86 2.83 -3.57
C VAL A 26 9.90 2.99 -2.37
N GLY A 27 9.18 4.11 -2.28
CA GLY A 27 8.37 4.48 -1.12
C GLY A 27 6.97 3.88 -1.06
N CYS A 28 6.58 3.01 -2.01
CA CYS A 28 5.20 2.51 -2.12
C CYS A 28 4.64 1.94 -0.81
N GLY A 29 5.46 1.26 0.00
CA GLY A 29 5.01 0.69 1.28
C GLY A 29 4.66 1.72 2.35
N TRP A 30 5.49 2.74 2.56
CA TRP A 30 5.17 3.81 3.52
C TRP A 30 4.05 4.71 2.98
N VAL A 31 4.00 4.96 1.66
CA VAL A 31 2.91 5.70 1.01
C VAL A 31 1.57 4.99 1.18
N ALA A 32 1.53 3.66 0.99
CA ALA A 32 0.32 2.88 1.25
C ALA A 32 -0.09 2.94 2.74
N THR A 33 0.88 2.94 3.66
CA THR A 33 0.62 3.09 5.10
C THR A 33 0.05 4.48 5.42
N TRP A 34 0.63 5.54 4.85
CA TRP A 34 0.13 6.91 4.95
C TRP A 34 -1.32 7.01 4.48
N ASN A 35 -1.60 6.58 3.25
CA ASN A 35 -2.93 6.63 2.67
C ASN A 35 -3.93 5.81 3.49
N ALA A 36 -3.52 4.65 4.02
CA ALA A 36 -4.39 3.85 4.89
C ALA A 36 -4.73 4.57 6.21
N LEU A 37 -3.77 5.26 6.84
CA LEU A 37 -4.04 6.09 8.02
C LEU A 37 -5.00 7.24 7.70
N GLN A 38 -4.82 7.91 6.57
CA GLN A 38 -5.72 8.98 6.11
C GLN A 38 -7.16 8.45 5.91
N ILE A 39 -7.33 7.25 5.33
CA ILE A 39 -8.65 6.61 5.18
C ILE A 39 -9.28 6.33 6.56
N LEU A 40 -8.47 5.86 7.51
CA LEU A 40 -8.92 5.57 8.88
C LEU A 40 -9.22 6.84 9.69
N GLY A 41 -8.81 8.03 9.23
CA GLY A 41 -9.00 9.31 9.91
C GLY A 41 -7.87 9.68 10.88
N TYR A 42 -6.71 9.03 10.77
CA TYR A 42 -5.56 9.27 11.63
C TYR A 42 -4.55 10.18 10.94
N LYS A 43 -3.99 11.11 11.70
CA LYS A 43 -2.86 11.94 11.27
C LYS A 43 -1.55 11.31 11.73
N THR A 44 -0.55 11.36 10.87
CA THR A 44 0.83 11.02 11.22
C THR A 44 1.77 12.02 10.57
N ASP A 45 3.04 11.99 10.95
CA ASP A 45 4.12 12.76 10.33
C ASP A 45 4.84 11.87 9.32
N ILE A 46 5.01 12.33 8.07
CA ILE A 46 5.66 11.56 7.00
C ILE A 46 7.11 11.19 7.39
N PRO A 47 7.96 12.13 7.81
CA PRO A 47 9.30 11.81 8.32
C PRO A 47 9.30 10.77 9.44
N ALA A 48 8.40 10.85 10.42
CA ALA A 48 8.30 9.86 11.49
C ALA A 48 7.92 8.46 10.97
N LEU A 49 6.99 8.38 10.02
CA LEU A 49 6.59 7.13 9.37
C LEU A 49 7.74 6.51 8.58
N ILE A 50 8.48 7.31 7.83
CA ILE A 50 9.67 6.88 7.08
C ILE A 50 10.71 6.32 8.05
N ARG A 51 11.05 7.07 9.11
CA ARG A 51 12.02 6.64 10.14
C ARG A 51 11.59 5.34 10.82
N TYR A 52 10.31 5.17 11.10
CA TYR A 52 9.78 3.93 11.67
C TYR A 52 10.15 2.72 10.80
N TYR A 53 9.92 2.83 9.49
CA TYR A 53 10.23 1.75 8.56
C TYR A 53 11.72 1.53 8.39
N GLU A 54 12.52 2.59 8.32
CA GLU A 54 13.98 2.48 8.21
C GLU A 54 14.62 1.80 9.43
N TRP A 55 14.09 2.05 10.63
CA TRP A 55 14.66 1.56 11.88
C TRP A 55 14.17 0.15 12.26
N GLN A 56 12.90 -0.17 12.00
CA GLN A 56 12.26 -1.41 12.48
C GLN A 56 12.45 -2.60 11.55
N LEU A 57 12.72 -2.36 10.28
CA LEU A 57 12.91 -3.38 9.27
C LEU A 57 14.10 -2.92 8.43
N PRO A 58 15.27 -3.56 8.50
CA PRO A 58 16.33 -3.25 7.57
C PRO A 58 15.72 -3.39 6.18
N LEU A 59 15.56 -2.24 5.50
CA LEU A 59 15.06 -2.15 4.13
C LEU A 59 15.77 -3.25 3.37
N ILE A 60 15.05 -4.03 2.57
CA ILE A 60 15.64 -5.15 1.83
C ILE A 60 16.88 -4.60 1.09
N HIS A 61 18.05 -4.87 1.67
CA HIS A 61 19.37 -4.34 1.30
C HIS A 61 19.48 -2.81 1.05
N GLY A 62 18.66 -1.97 1.70
CA GLY A 62 18.66 -0.50 1.50
C GLY A 62 18.23 -0.04 0.10
N ASN A 63 17.81 -0.97 -0.76
CA ASN A 63 17.65 -0.78 -2.20
C ASN A 63 16.24 -1.17 -2.71
N THR A 64 15.52 -2.06 -2.02
CA THR A 64 14.30 -2.70 -2.55
C THR A 64 13.00 -2.26 -1.85
N GLY A 65 13.06 -1.29 -0.93
CA GLY A 65 11.89 -0.71 -0.26
C GLY A 65 11.39 -1.51 0.95
N THR A 66 10.06 -1.56 1.11
CA THR A 66 9.39 -2.10 2.32
C THR A 66 9.11 -3.60 2.18
N SER A 67 9.41 -4.39 3.22
CA SER A 67 8.97 -5.80 3.29
C SER A 67 7.45 -5.91 3.33
N PHE A 68 6.86 -6.93 2.69
CA PHE A 68 5.39 -7.08 2.60
C PHE A 68 4.66 -7.22 3.94
N TRP A 69 5.35 -7.73 4.97
CA TRP A 69 4.83 -7.78 6.34
C TRP A 69 4.89 -6.44 7.08
N GLY A 70 5.69 -5.48 6.60
CA GLY A 70 6.02 -4.26 7.32
C GLY A 70 4.81 -3.43 7.73
N PRO A 71 3.87 -3.15 6.82
CA PRO A 71 2.64 -2.45 7.17
C PRO A 71 1.80 -3.21 8.19
N ALA A 72 1.73 -4.54 8.11
CA ALA A 72 0.98 -5.33 9.08
C ALA A 72 1.56 -5.21 10.50
N VAL A 73 2.89 -5.25 10.63
CA VAL A 73 3.58 -5.05 11.92
C VAL A 73 3.37 -3.63 12.44
N CYS A 74 3.46 -2.63 11.56
CA CYS A 74 3.22 -1.22 11.88
C CYS A 74 1.84 -0.99 12.49
N PHE A 75 0.78 -1.40 11.77
CA PHE A 75 -0.59 -1.23 12.24
C PHE A 75 -0.88 -2.01 13.52
N ARG A 76 -0.36 -3.25 13.66
CA ARG A 76 -0.51 -4.03 14.90
C ARG A 76 0.17 -3.37 16.10
N LYS A 77 1.39 -2.85 15.93
CA LYS A 77 2.11 -2.12 17.00
C LYS A 77 1.37 -0.86 17.43
N TRP A 78 0.69 -0.20 16.49
CA TRP A 78 -0.18 0.91 16.79
C TRP A 78 -1.56 0.50 17.29
N GLY A 79 -1.83 -0.80 17.52
CA GLY A 79 -3.04 -1.30 18.15
C GLY A 79 -4.23 -1.49 17.22
N PHE A 80 -4.05 -1.44 15.90
CA PHE A 80 -5.13 -1.72 14.95
C PHE A 80 -5.34 -3.23 14.80
N PRO A 81 -6.60 -3.72 14.73
CA PRO A 81 -6.88 -5.07 14.29
C PRO A 81 -6.43 -5.28 12.82
N VAL A 82 -5.53 -6.24 12.60
CA VAL A 82 -5.01 -6.56 11.26
C VAL A 82 -5.12 -8.05 10.94
N LYS A 83 -5.89 -8.36 9.88
CA LYS A 83 -5.98 -9.69 9.28
C LYS A 83 -5.14 -9.74 8.01
N ILE A 84 -4.27 -10.75 7.91
CA ILE A 84 -3.43 -10.99 6.73
C ILE A 84 -4.09 -12.10 5.91
N VAL A 85 -4.31 -11.84 4.62
CA VAL A 85 -4.95 -12.78 3.70
C VAL A 85 -4.01 -13.00 2.53
N VAL A 86 -3.68 -14.25 2.27
CA VAL A 86 -2.81 -14.66 1.14
C VAL A 86 -3.56 -15.41 0.05
N ASP A 87 -4.72 -15.98 0.38
CA ASP A 87 -5.61 -16.61 -0.59
C ASP A 87 -6.44 -15.54 -1.32
N THR A 88 -6.12 -15.32 -2.60
CA THR A 88 -6.76 -14.31 -3.44
C THR A 88 -8.26 -14.51 -3.58
N LYS A 89 -8.77 -15.75 -3.44
CA LYS A 89 -10.21 -16.04 -3.47
C LYS A 89 -10.96 -15.39 -2.31
N ARG A 90 -10.26 -15.08 -1.21
CA ARG A 90 -10.81 -14.49 0.00
C ARG A 90 -10.59 -12.97 0.08
N PHE A 91 -9.95 -12.37 -0.92
CA PHE A 91 -9.62 -10.94 -0.88
C PHE A 91 -10.87 -10.07 -0.89
N ASP A 92 -11.85 -10.40 -1.73
CA ASP A 92 -13.05 -9.57 -1.88
C ASP A 92 -13.88 -9.56 -0.58
N GLU A 93 -14.05 -10.73 0.04
CA GLU A 93 -14.73 -10.87 1.33
C GLU A 93 -13.99 -10.11 2.43
N ALA A 94 -12.67 -10.28 2.53
CA ALA A 94 -11.86 -9.61 3.54
C ALA A 94 -11.87 -8.08 3.36
N ALA A 95 -11.77 -7.59 2.13
CA ALA A 95 -11.73 -6.17 1.82
C ALA A 95 -13.09 -5.48 2.01
N LYS A 96 -14.20 -6.18 1.77
CA LYS A 96 -15.55 -5.65 2.03
C LYS A 96 -15.84 -5.47 3.52
N ASN A 97 -15.26 -6.33 4.36
CA ASN A 97 -15.43 -6.32 5.81
C ASN A 97 -14.36 -5.50 6.55
N ALA A 98 -13.50 -4.79 5.82
CA ALA A 98 -12.42 -3.99 6.37
C ALA A 98 -12.70 -2.49 6.21
N ASP A 99 -12.33 -1.68 7.20
CA ASP A 99 -12.36 -0.21 7.07
C ASP A 99 -11.36 0.28 6.00
N VAL A 100 -10.19 -0.36 5.94
CA VAL A 100 -9.17 -0.10 4.92
C VAL A 100 -8.37 -1.36 4.63
N CYS A 101 -7.80 -1.44 3.44
CA CYS A 101 -6.87 -2.49 3.08
C CYS A 101 -5.53 -1.94 2.58
N ILE A 102 -4.47 -2.72 2.74
CA ILE A 102 -3.24 -2.55 1.98
C ILE A 102 -3.02 -3.82 1.16
N LEU A 103 -2.94 -3.66 -0.15
CA LEU A 103 -2.67 -4.74 -1.08
C LEU A 103 -1.21 -4.66 -1.53
N PHE A 104 -0.48 -5.75 -1.32
CA PHE A 104 0.84 -5.99 -1.90
C PHE A 104 0.71 -6.98 -3.06
N TYR A 105 1.43 -6.74 -4.16
CA TYR A 105 1.52 -7.70 -5.26
C TYR A 105 2.79 -7.52 -6.07
N HIS A 106 3.18 -8.56 -6.78
CA HIS A 106 4.18 -8.51 -7.82
C HIS A 106 3.54 -8.35 -9.19
N TRP A 107 4.26 -7.65 -10.07
CA TRP A 107 3.89 -7.48 -11.46
C TRP A 107 5.09 -7.77 -12.35
N ARG A 108 4.80 -8.23 -13.56
CA ARG A 108 5.82 -8.47 -14.59
C ARG A 108 5.28 -7.98 -15.92
N ASN A 109 6.14 -7.28 -16.66
CA ASN A 109 5.94 -7.05 -18.09
C ASN A 109 7.13 -7.64 -18.86
N LYS A 110 7.15 -7.49 -20.19
CA LYS A 110 8.19 -8.09 -21.05
C LYS A 110 9.63 -7.71 -20.64
N TYR A 111 9.83 -6.55 -20.02
CA TYR A 111 11.15 -5.97 -19.76
C TYR A 111 11.45 -5.72 -18.28
N ARG A 112 10.45 -5.77 -17.40
CA ARG A 112 10.56 -5.36 -16.01
C ARG A 112 9.77 -6.27 -15.10
N PHE A 113 10.31 -6.45 -13.90
CA PHE A 113 9.68 -7.09 -12.78
C PHE A 113 9.67 -6.11 -11.61
N GLY A 114 8.60 -6.08 -10.83
CA GLY A 114 8.50 -5.21 -9.68
C GLY A 114 7.47 -5.70 -8.67
N ALA A 115 7.48 -5.06 -7.51
CA ALA A 115 6.48 -5.23 -6.48
C ALA A 115 5.85 -3.87 -6.16
N HIS A 116 4.63 -3.87 -5.65
CA HIS A 116 3.92 -2.65 -5.35
C HIS A 116 3.00 -2.80 -4.14
N PHE A 117 2.81 -1.69 -3.41
CA PHE A 117 1.84 -1.58 -2.32
C PHE A 117 0.82 -0.49 -2.66
N VAL A 118 -0.44 -0.78 -2.38
CA VAL A 118 -1.56 0.13 -2.63
C VAL A 118 -2.49 0.13 -1.43
N ALA A 119 -2.86 1.30 -0.95
CA ALA A 119 -3.96 1.44 0.01
C ALA A 119 -5.28 1.35 -0.76
N LEU A 120 -6.21 0.55 -0.26
CA LEU A 120 -7.52 0.29 -0.87
C LEU A 120 -8.63 0.59 0.13
N ARG A 121 -9.79 1.02 -0.38
CA ARG A 121 -11.04 1.00 0.40
C ARG A 121 -12.20 0.52 -0.46
N ASN A 122 -13.17 -0.13 0.18
CA ASN A 122 -14.44 -0.45 -0.46
C ASN A 122 -15.33 0.80 -0.49
N THR A 123 -16.06 0.99 -1.58
CA THR A 123 -17.03 2.08 -1.77
C THR A 123 -18.30 1.53 -2.41
N ALA A 124 -19.36 2.33 -2.51
CA ALA A 124 -20.59 1.93 -3.22
C ALA A 124 -20.32 1.53 -4.69
N GLY A 125 -19.31 2.12 -5.33
CA GLY A 125 -18.90 1.82 -6.72
C GLY A 125 -17.88 0.69 -6.86
N GLY A 126 -17.56 -0.03 -5.77
CA GLY A 126 -16.50 -1.03 -5.72
C GLY A 126 -15.23 -0.53 -5.03
N PHE A 127 -14.11 -1.22 -5.27
CA PHE A 127 -12.84 -0.91 -4.64
C PHE A 127 -12.13 0.24 -5.35
N VAL A 128 -11.59 1.16 -4.55
CA VAL A 128 -10.70 2.22 -5.05
C VAL A 128 -9.34 2.12 -4.38
N GLY A 129 -8.28 2.39 -5.15
CA GLY A 129 -6.91 2.37 -4.70
C GLY A 129 -6.21 3.71 -4.83
N TYR A 130 -5.16 3.92 -4.04
CA TYR A 130 -4.38 5.15 -3.99
C TYR A 130 -2.92 4.84 -4.27
N ASN A 131 -2.26 5.63 -5.13
CA ASN A 131 -0.92 5.36 -5.61
C ASN A 131 -0.83 4.04 -6.39
N THR A 132 -1.73 3.81 -7.35
CA THR A 132 -1.79 2.54 -8.10
C THR A 132 -0.83 2.52 -9.29
N TYR A 133 -0.82 3.60 -10.06
CA TYR A 133 -0.09 3.73 -11.31
C TYR A 133 0.87 4.93 -11.24
N ARG A 134 1.83 4.96 -12.17
CA ARG A 134 2.83 6.03 -12.24
C ARG A 134 2.26 7.38 -12.69
N ASN A 135 1.01 7.39 -13.11
CA ASN A 135 0.28 8.54 -13.63
C ASN A 135 -1.08 8.73 -12.93
N SER A 136 -1.24 8.16 -11.73
CA SER A 136 -2.46 8.29 -10.94
C SER A 136 -2.63 9.75 -10.48
N THR A 137 -3.68 10.43 -10.95
CA THR A 137 -4.00 11.81 -10.53
C THR A 137 -5.08 11.85 -9.43
N GLY A 138 -5.58 10.69 -9.04
CA GLY A 138 -6.66 10.52 -8.07
C GLY A 138 -6.75 9.08 -7.61
N ALA A 139 -7.87 8.71 -6.98
CA ALA A 139 -8.14 7.31 -6.63
C ALA A 139 -8.47 6.49 -7.89
N ASP A 140 -7.82 5.34 -8.04
CA ASP A 140 -7.99 4.46 -9.19
C ASP A 140 -9.04 3.38 -8.91
N ASN A 141 -9.87 3.07 -9.91
CA ASN A 141 -10.90 2.05 -9.78
C ASN A 141 -10.30 0.63 -9.94
N TYR A 142 -10.51 -0.22 -8.93
CA TYR A 142 -10.12 -1.63 -8.94
C TYR A 142 -11.27 -2.57 -9.36
N GLY A 143 -12.47 -2.02 -9.53
CA GLY A 143 -13.70 -2.75 -9.83
C GLY A 143 -14.33 -3.38 -8.58
N SER A 144 -15.24 -4.32 -8.79
CA SER A 144 -15.98 -5.00 -7.71
C SER A 144 -15.27 -6.23 -7.12
N SER A 145 -14.15 -6.64 -7.72
CA SER A 145 -13.37 -7.82 -7.31
C SER A 145 -11.88 -7.58 -7.47
N LEU A 146 -11.15 -7.63 -6.36
CA LEU A 146 -9.69 -7.58 -6.29
C LEU A 146 -9.08 -8.84 -6.91
N ALA A 147 -9.70 -9.99 -6.69
CA ALA A 147 -9.25 -11.25 -7.30
C ALA A 147 -9.28 -11.18 -8.83
N ASP A 148 -10.37 -10.65 -9.40
CA ASP A 148 -10.50 -10.42 -10.83
C ASP A 148 -9.52 -9.38 -11.35
N PHE A 149 -9.32 -8.29 -10.60
CA PHE A 149 -8.35 -7.25 -10.96
C PHE A 149 -6.94 -7.85 -11.08
N LEU A 150 -6.49 -8.59 -10.06
CA LEU A 150 -5.17 -9.25 -10.05
C LEU A 150 -5.04 -10.23 -11.22
N ARG A 151 -6.07 -11.05 -11.46
CA ARG A 151 -6.09 -12.04 -12.56
C ARG A 151 -5.98 -11.37 -13.92
N LYS A 152 -6.83 -10.37 -14.21
CA LYS A 152 -6.84 -9.65 -15.50
C LYS A 152 -5.50 -8.96 -15.78
N ARG A 153 -4.86 -8.42 -14.74
CA ARG A 153 -3.55 -7.77 -14.83
C ARG A 153 -2.36 -8.73 -14.77
N LYS A 154 -2.60 -10.03 -14.53
CA LYS A 154 -1.56 -11.06 -14.33
C LYS A 154 -0.58 -10.70 -13.19
N TYR A 155 -1.09 -10.07 -12.14
CA TYR A 155 -0.34 -9.80 -10.91
C TYR A 155 -0.34 -11.05 -10.03
N PHE A 156 0.75 -11.27 -9.28
CA PHE A 156 0.98 -12.52 -8.55
C PHE A 156 1.70 -12.30 -7.22
N GLY A 157 1.80 -13.35 -6.40
CA GLY A 157 2.41 -13.27 -5.06
C GLY A 157 1.75 -12.20 -4.20
N ALA A 158 0.43 -12.09 -4.29
CA ALA A 158 -0.34 -11.01 -3.69
C ALA A 158 -0.68 -11.32 -2.22
N VAL A 159 -0.66 -10.28 -1.40
CA VAL A 159 -1.04 -10.33 0.02
C VAL A 159 -1.94 -9.14 0.32
N LEU A 160 -3.08 -9.40 0.94
CA LEU A 160 -4.01 -8.37 1.39
C LEU A 160 -3.94 -8.23 2.91
N LEU A 161 -3.72 -7.02 3.37
CA LEU A 161 -3.83 -6.63 4.77
C LEU A 161 -5.18 -5.96 4.96
N ALA A 162 -6.10 -6.61 5.66
CA ALA A 162 -7.39 -6.05 6.05
C ALA A 162 -7.24 -5.42 7.45
N ILE A 163 -7.52 -4.12 7.55
CA ILE A 163 -7.27 -3.29 8.73
C ILE A 163 -8.58 -2.63 9.15
N ASN A 164 -8.91 -2.74 10.43
CA ASN A 164 -10.09 -2.10 11.02
C ASN A 164 -9.70 -1.01 12.01
N ARG A 165 -10.62 -0.08 12.26
CA ARG A 165 -10.53 0.87 13.37
C ARG A 165 -10.50 0.12 14.71
N LYS A 166 -9.95 0.79 15.71
CA LYS A 166 -9.94 0.33 17.09
C LYS A 166 -11.30 0.55 17.74
#